data_AF-A0A6P0Z9I7-F1
#
_entry.id   AF-A0A6P0Z9I7-F1
#
_cell.length_a   1.000
_cell.length_b   1.000
_cell.length_c   1.000
_cell.angle_alpha   90.00
_cell.angle_beta   90.00
_cell.angle_gamma   90.00
#
_symmetry.space_group_name_H-M   'P 1'
#
loop_
_entity.id
_entity.type
_entity.pdbx_description
1 polymer ?
#
loop_
_entity_poly.entity_id
_entity_poly.type
_entity_poly.pdbx_seq_one_letter_code
_entity_poly.pdbx_strand_id
1 'polypeptide(L)'
;MFELVSHATGMIHYEQVSLLNGLIDFFAWHRAKQYKLVGGMETLINAFVERLTGTIVTQAQVTAIEMTASGTKIHWNSLQGQQATEFDAVICTIPATTLAKIEFNPPLPNQQHHAIRNLGYCSAAKTLFHCTARPWEFEDGIYGGGSFTDLNIEKCWYPNDNARLVGTVSDEPCWVARNPEISRQPTALTAAYRWERNARTFSNLEESDRTELTLHEIKQLHPQIDPYVDEIVHCIWDEQTEPGSGSYAFFAPGDREKFQRWLGLPYPQESPRVFFAGEHLAINHASIQGAIQTAIAATIDYLKHR
;
A
#
# COMPACT_ATOMS: atom_id res chain seq x y z
N MET A 1 -9.13 -16.21 -12.31
CA MET A 1 -9.24 -16.05 -13.77
C MET A 1 -9.38 -14.56 -14.02
N PHE A 2 -8.75 -14.02 -15.06
CA PHE A 2 -8.87 -12.60 -15.40
C PHE A 2 -9.79 -12.50 -16.60
N GLU A 3 -10.86 -11.73 -16.47
CA GLU A 3 -11.70 -11.35 -17.59
C GLU A 3 -11.26 -9.98 -18.09
N LEU A 4 -10.92 -9.93 -19.38
CA LEU A 4 -10.50 -8.72 -20.07
C LEU A 4 -11.71 -8.18 -20.82
N VAL A 5 -12.26 -7.06 -20.34
CA VAL A 5 -13.30 -6.34 -21.05
C VAL A 5 -12.62 -5.12 -21.68
N SER A 6 -12.61 -5.06 -23.02
CA SER A 6 -11.96 -4.04 -23.86
C SER A 6 -10.41 -4.15 -24.02
N HIS A 7 -9.74 -3.06 -24.41
CA HIS A 7 -8.28 -2.98 -24.53
C HIS A 7 -7.63 -2.96 -23.13
N ALA A 8 -6.63 -3.82 -22.91
CA ALA A 8 -5.94 -4.07 -21.63
C ALA A 8 -5.07 -2.90 -21.11
N THR A 9 -5.62 -1.69 -21.08
CA THR A 9 -4.95 -0.45 -20.67
C THR A 9 -4.98 -0.22 -19.16
N GLY A 10 -5.68 -1.04 -18.37
CA GLY A 10 -5.62 -1.04 -16.89
C GLY A 10 -4.22 -1.34 -16.30
N MET A 11 -3.22 -1.59 -17.15
CA MET A 11 -1.80 -1.73 -16.82
C MET A 11 -0.92 -0.55 -17.29
N ILE A 12 -1.51 0.54 -17.82
CA ILE A 12 -0.79 1.70 -18.37
C ILE A 12 0.19 2.34 -17.37
N HIS A 13 -0.01 2.19 -16.06
CA HIS A 13 0.93 2.71 -15.05
C HIS A 13 2.37 2.18 -15.22
N TYR A 14 2.57 1.03 -15.88
CA TYR A 14 3.90 0.53 -16.22
C TYR A 14 4.63 1.38 -17.29
N GLU A 15 3.95 2.27 -18.00
CA GLU A 15 4.60 3.16 -18.98
C GLU A 15 5.52 4.20 -18.31
N GLN A 16 5.26 4.54 -17.05
CA GLN A 16 6.01 5.56 -16.31
C GLN A 16 7.04 4.99 -15.35
N VAL A 17 7.05 3.67 -15.15
CA VAL A 17 8.00 3.01 -14.26
C VAL A 17 9.28 2.65 -15.02
N SER A 18 10.43 2.67 -14.34
CA SER A 18 11.65 2.14 -14.94
C SER A 18 11.48 0.67 -15.34
N LEU A 19 12.01 0.27 -16.50
CA LEU A 19 11.94 -1.13 -16.98
C LEU A 19 12.43 -2.13 -15.93
N LEU A 20 13.49 -1.78 -15.19
CA LEU A 20 14.01 -2.62 -14.11
C LEU A 20 12.96 -2.86 -13.02
N ASN A 21 12.25 -1.82 -12.59
CA ASN A 21 11.19 -1.97 -11.58
C ASN A 21 10.03 -2.81 -12.14
N GLY A 22 9.60 -2.54 -13.38
CA GLY A 22 8.55 -3.32 -14.03
C GLY A 22 8.88 -4.81 -14.13
N LEU A 23 10.15 -5.16 -14.40
CA LEU A 23 10.61 -6.56 -14.39
C LEU A 23 10.62 -7.17 -12.99
N ILE A 24 11.06 -6.43 -11.97
CA ILE A 24 11.03 -6.88 -10.57
C ILE A 24 9.58 -7.21 -10.16
N ASP A 25 8.64 -6.29 -10.43
CA ASP A 25 7.21 -6.47 -10.11
C ASP A 25 6.64 -7.67 -10.86
N PHE A 26 6.93 -7.77 -12.17
CA PHE A 26 6.46 -8.88 -13.01
C PHE A 26 6.90 -10.24 -12.45
N PHE A 27 8.18 -10.42 -12.15
CA PHE A 27 8.69 -11.69 -11.62
C PHE A 27 8.24 -11.97 -10.19
N ALA A 28 8.09 -10.93 -9.37
CA ALA A 28 7.56 -11.09 -8.01
C ALA A 28 6.11 -11.59 -8.01
N TRP A 29 5.29 -11.16 -8.98
CA TRP A 29 3.85 -11.43 -8.96
C TRP A 29 3.39 -12.57 -9.86
N HIS A 30 4.03 -12.80 -11.01
CA HIS A 30 3.55 -13.77 -12.01
C HIS A 30 3.97 -15.22 -11.76
N ARG A 31 4.85 -15.49 -10.78
CA ARG A 31 5.36 -16.85 -10.51
C ARG A 31 5.06 -17.40 -9.12
N ALA A 32 4.32 -16.68 -8.28
CA ALA A 32 4.06 -17.08 -6.90
C ALA A 32 2.58 -17.44 -6.68
N LYS A 33 2.34 -18.47 -5.87
CA LYS A 33 1.01 -18.70 -5.29
C LYS A 33 0.66 -17.51 -4.39
N GLN A 34 -0.52 -16.94 -4.58
CA GLN A 34 -0.99 -15.82 -3.79
C GLN A 34 -1.77 -16.31 -2.57
N TYR A 35 -1.55 -15.65 -1.44
CA TYR A 35 -2.23 -15.93 -0.18
C TYR A 35 -2.84 -14.63 0.35
N LYS A 36 -3.91 -14.79 1.11
CA LYS A 36 -4.51 -13.71 1.91
C LYS A 36 -4.65 -14.17 3.35
N LEU A 37 -4.64 -13.22 4.28
CA LEU A 37 -4.93 -13.51 5.68
C LEU A 37 -6.44 -13.60 5.87
N VAL A 38 -6.88 -14.69 6.49
CA VAL A 38 -8.28 -14.84 6.92
C VAL A 38 -8.55 -13.78 7.99
N GLY A 39 -9.65 -13.05 7.87
CA GLY A 39 -9.95 -11.91 8.75
C GLY A 39 -9.30 -10.58 8.33
N GLY A 40 -8.58 -10.55 7.20
CA GLY A 40 -8.00 -9.31 6.65
C GLY A 40 -6.56 -9.06 7.11
N MET A 41 -5.90 -8.08 6.46
CA MET A 41 -4.47 -7.80 6.67
C MET A 41 -4.16 -7.20 8.05
N GLU A 42 -5.15 -6.60 8.71
CA GLU A 42 -5.02 -6.05 10.08
C GLU A 42 -4.69 -7.13 11.11
N THR A 43 -5.08 -8.38 10.88
CA THR A 43 -4.72 -9.52 11.75
C THR A 43 -3.21 -9.67 11.95
N LEU A 44 -2.41 -9.32 10.93
CA LEU A 44 -0.96 -9.31 11.04
C LEU A 44 -0.46 -8.22 12.00
N ILE A 45 -1.05 -7.03 11.92
CA ILE A 45 -0.70 -5.89 12.77
C ILE A 45 -1.03 -6.22 14.23
N ASN A 46 -2.23 -6.74 14.50
CA ASN A 46 -2.65 -7.15 15.84
C ASN A 46 -1.70 -8.21 16.42
N ALA A 47 -1.31 -9.20 15.62
CA ALA A 47 -0.38 -10.23 16.05
C ALA A 47 1.03 -9.69 16.39
N PHE A 48 1.48 -8.60 15.75
CA PHE A 48 2.70 -7.88 16.15
C PHE A 48 2.49 -7.13 17.45
N VAL A 49 1.42 -6.35 17.58
CA VAL A 49 1.10 -5.57 18.79
C VAL A 49 1.05 -6.45 20.03
N GLU A 50 0.41 -7.62 19.95
CA GLU A 50 0.34 -8.59 21.05
C GLU A 50 1.70 -9.15 21.48
N ARG A 51 2.69 -9.18 20.58
CA ARG A 51 4.03 -9.74 20.83
C ARG A 51 5.05 -8.70 21.25
N LEU A 52 4.77 -7.41 21.04
CA LEU A 52 5.67 -6.33 21.42
C LEU A 52 5.69 -6.17 22.94
N THR A 53 6.88 -6.24 23.53
CA THR A 53 7.10 -6.01 24.97
C THR A 53 7.35 -4.54 25.31
N GLY A 54 7.57 -3.70 24.29
CA GLY A 54 7.80 -2.26 24.42
C GLY A 54 6.52 -1.45 24.56
N THR A 55 6.67 -0.15 24.82
CA THR A 55 5.53 0.78 24.86
C THR A 55 5.20 1.28 23.46
N ILE A 56 3.91 1.24 23.09
CA ILE A 56 3.40 1.86 21.87
C ILE A 56 2.74 3.18 22.26
N VAL A 57 3.23 4.28 21.68
CA VAL A 57 2.66 5.62 21.87
C VAL A 57 1.97 6.04 20.59
N THR A 58 0.64 6.14 20.61
CA THR A 58 -0.17 6.61 19.48
C THR A 58 -0.39 8.12 19.53
N GLN A 59 -0.84 8.72 18.43
CA GLN A 59 -1.05 10.17 18.32
C GLN A 59 0.24 10.96 18.66
N ALA A 60 1.39 10.41 18.26
CA ALA A 60 2.71 10.96 18.47
C ALA A 60 3.34 11.30 17.12
N GLN A 61 3.08 12.51 16.63
CA GLN A 61 3.62 12.97 15.35
C GLN A 61 5.04 13.51 15.54
N VAL A 62 6.05 12.75 15.15
CA VAL A 62 7.46 13.17 15.23
C VAL A 62 7.69 14.42 14.38
N THR A 63 8.31 15.43 14.98
CA THR A 63 8.61 16.73 14.33
C THR A 63 10.11 16.96 14.17
N ALA A 64 10.94 16.44 15.07
CA ALA A 64 12.39 16.61 15.00
C ALA A 64 13.17 15.42 15.57
N ILE A 65 14.37 15.21 15.02
CA ILE A 65 15.35 14.22 15.42
C ILE A 65 16.66 14.96 15.70
N GLU A 66 17.04 15.04 16.98
CA GLU A 66 18.20 15.78 17.46
C GLU A 66 19.27 14.82 17.99
N MET A 67 20.49 14.92 17.49
CA MET A 67 21.65 14.20 18.02
C MET A 67 22.15 14.91 19.27
N THR A 68 22.32 14.15 20.35
CA THR A 68 22.91 14.65 21.60
C THR A 68 24.32 14.06 21.77
N ALA A 69 25.03 14.47 22.83
CA ALA A 69 26.32 13.86 23.17
C ALA A 69 26.18 12.37 23.56
N SER A 70 25.02 11.96 24.07
CA SER A 70 24.76 10.62 24.63
C SER A 70 23.89 9.73 23.74
N GLY A 71 23.15 10.28 22.76
CA GLY A 71 22.19 9.52 21.98
C GLY A 71 21.42 10.36 20.96
N THR A 72 20.11 10.10 20.87
CA THR A 72 19.19 10.73 19.93
C THR A 72 17.91 11.14 20.65
N LYS A 73 17.62 12.43 20.64
CA LYS A 73 16.41 13.01 21.19
C LYS A 73 15.35 13.15 20.10
N ILE A 74 14.20 12.55 20.34
CA ILE A 74 13.03 12.61 19.47
C ILE A 74 12.04 13.61 20.04
N HIS A 75 11.59 14.54 19.20
CA HIS A 75 10.56 15.52 19.52
C HIS A 75 9.29 15.20 18.74
N TRP A 76 8.13 15.28 19.38
CA TRP A 76 6.85 15.00 18.73
C TRP A 76 5.70 15.83 19.30
N ASN A 77 4.67 16.02 18.49
CA ASN A 77 3.38 16.57 18.92
C ASN A 77 2.50 15.45 19.48
N SER A 78 1.86 15.73 20.62
CA SER A 78 0.83 14.89 21.23
C SER A 78 -0.42 15.71 21.56
N LEU A 79 -1.50 15.06 21.97
CA LEU A 79 -2.68 15.75 22.51
C LEU A 79 -2.38 16.63 23.73
N GLN A 80 -1.27 16.38 24.43
CA GLN A 80 -0.83 17.12 25.61
C GLN A 80 0.17 18.25 25.26
N GLY A 81 0.41 18.49 23.97
CA GLY A 81 1.40 19.43 23.46
C GLY A 81 2.69 18.76 23.01
N GLN A 82 3.74 19.58 22.83
CA GLN A 82 5.06 19.13 22.40
C GLN A 82 5.72 18.26 23.48
N GLN A 83 6.24 17.11 23.09
CA GLN A 83 6.95 16.17 23.94
C GLN A 83 8.35 15.89 23.37
N ALA A 84 9.27 15.44 24.23
CA ALA A 84 10.58 14.98 23.80
C ALA A 84 11.14 13.90 24.73
N THR A 85 11.90 12.95 24.17
CA THR A 85 12.58 11.89 24.93
C THR A 85 13.85 11.46 24.21
N GLU A 86 14.87 11.08 24.98
CA GLU A 86 16.17 10.65 24.49
C GLU A 86 16.32 9.13 24.50
N PHE A 87 16.92 8.59 23.45
CA PHE A 87 17.15 7.17 23.21
C PHE A 87 18.60 6.95 22.77
N ASP A 88 19.14 5.75 23.02
CA ASP A 88 20.51 5.40 22.58
C ASP A 88 20.62 5.35 21.05
N ALA A 89 19.57 4.88 20.38
CA ALA A 89 19.46 4.80 18.93
C ALA A 89 17.99 4.75 18.49
N VAL A 90 17.74 5.03 17.21
CA VAL A 90 16.41 5.13 16.61
C VAL A 90 16.39 4.37 15.28
N ILE A 91 15.37 3.54 15.06
CA ILE A 91 15.04 3.00 13.74
C ILE A 91 13.87 3.80 13.19
N CYS A 92 14.13 4.64 12.18
CA CYS A 92 13.14 5.46 11.51
C CYS A 92 12.45 4.66 10.41
N THR A 93 11.14 4.43 10.56
CA THR A 93 10.30 3.73 9.58
C THR A 93 9.33 4.64 8.83
N ILE A 94 9.54 5.95 8.92
CA ILE A 94 8.63 6.97 8.39
C ILE A 94 8.79 7.04 6.85
N PRO A 95 7.70 7.06 6.07
CA PRO A 95 7.76 7.24 4.62
C PRO A 95 8.52 8.51 4.23
N ALA A 96 9.25 8.47 3.12
CA ALA A 96 10.12 9.58 2.71
C ALA A 96 9.38 10.92 2.55
N THR A 97 8.13 10.90 2.11
CA THR A 97 7.28 12.11 1.95
C THR A 97 7.01 12.84 3.27
N THR A 98 6.93 12.11 4.38
CA THR A 98 6.76 12.66 5.73
C THR A 98 8.10 12.92 6.39
N LEU A 99 9.08 12.05 6.18
CA LEU A 99 10.45 12.24 6.66
C LEU A 99 11.06 13.55 6.15
N ALA A 100 10.72 13.96 4.92
CA ALA A 100 11.11 15.24 4.32
C ALA A 100 10.66 16.48 5.12
N LYS A 101 9.68 16.33 6.01
CA LYS A 101 9.12 17.40 6.84
C LYS A 101 9.69 17.40 8.27
N ILE A 102 10.44 16.35 8.65
CA ILE A 102 11.03 16.21 9.98
C ILE A 102 12.37 16.95 10.01
N GLU A 103 12.57 17.76 11.05
CA GLU A 103 13.82 18.48 11.25
C GLU A 103 14.91 17.53 11.79
N PHE A 104 16.10 17.59 11.22
CA PHE A 104 17.28 16.88 11.73
C PHE A 104 18.29 17.90 12.25
N ASN A 105 18.79 17.67 13.47
CA ASN A 105 19.87 18.45 14.06
C ASN A 105 21.01 17.52 14.53
N PRO A 106 22.21 17.54 13.91
CA PRO A 106 22.56 18.31 12.72
C PRO A 106 21.72 17.90 11.49
N PRO A 107 21.74 18.69 10.40
CA PRO A 107 21.06 18.31 9.17
C PRO A 107 21.58 16.99 8.59
N LEU A 108 20.71 16.28 7.85
CA LEU A 108 21.11 15.14 7.05
C LEU A 108 22.12 15.57 5.95
N PRO A 109 23.04 14.68 5.53
CA PRO A 109 23.92 14.95 4.40
C PRO A 109 23.11 15.32 3.15
N ASN A 110 23.61 16.27 2.35
CA ASN A 110 22.89 16.84 1.21
C ASN A 110 22.33 15.79 0.24
N GLN A 111 23.07 14.71 -0.04
CA GLN A 111 22.63 13.64 -0.94
C GLN A 111 21.48 12.81 -0.35
N GLN A 112 21.52 12.54 0.96
CA GLN A 112 20.45 11.84 1.66
C GLN A 112 19.20 12.71 1.75
N HIS A 113 19.35 13.99 2.13
CA HIS A 113 18.25 14.94 2.14
C HIS A 113 17.62 15.13 0.74
N HIS A 114 18.45 15.21 -0.30
CA HIS A 114 17.98 15.29 -1.69
C HIS A 114 17.19 14.05 -2.10
N ALA A 115 17.69 12.85 -1.78
CA ALA A 115 17.00 11.59 -2.08
C ALA A 115 15.64 11.51 -1.38
N ILE A 116 15.56 11.85 -0.08
CA ILE A 116 14.31 11.82 0.70
C ILE A 116 13.27 12.76 0.10
N ARG A 117 13.66 13.98 -0.29
CA ARG A 117 12.71 14.99 -0.82
C ARG A 117 12.21 14.73 -2.23
N ASN A 118 12.97 13.99 -3.03
CA ASN A 118 12.67 13.80 -4.46
C ASN A 118 12.22 12.37 -4.77
N LEU A 119 12.03 11.53 -3.75
CA LEU A 119 11.50 10.19 -3.94
C LEU A 119 10.04 10.25 -4.38
N GLY A 120 9.76 9.73 -5.58
CA GLY A 120 8.40 9.60 -6.08
C GLY A 120 7.59 8.59 -5.27
N TYR A 121 6.30 8.88 -5.09
CA TYR A 121 5.31 7.94 -4.54
C TYR A 121 4.17 7.76 -5.55
N CYS A 122 3.71 6.51 -5.67
CA CYS A 122 2.57 6.16 -6.50
C CYS A 122 1.27 6.70 -5.89
N SER A 123 0.38 7.22 -6.73
CA SER A 123 -0.99 7.54 -6.33
C SER A 123 -1.87 6.30 -6.45
N ALA A 124 -2.66 6.00 -5.43
CA ALA A 124 -3.61 4.91 -5.47
C ALA A 124 -4.93 5.27 -4.76
N ALA A 125 -6.02 4.78 -5.32
CA ALA A 125 -7.34 4.88 -4.71
C ALA A 125 -8.09 3.55 -4.83
N LYS A 126 -8.80 3.17 -3.77
CA LYS A 126 -9.77 2.08 -3.78
C LYS A 126 -11.16 2.62 -3.54
N THR A 127 -12.15 2.02 -4.19
CA THR A 127 -13.54 2.19 -3.81
C THR A 127 -14.12 0.83 -3.47
N LEU A 128 -14.68 0.73 -2.28
CA LEU A 128 -15.31 -0.47 -1.74
C LEU A 128 -16.82 -0.27 -1.76
N PHE A 129 -17.54 -1.25 -2.28
CA PHE A 129 -19.00 -1.32 -2.13
C PHE A 129 -19.29 -2.35 -1.06
N HIS A 130 -20.08 -1.98 -0.05
CA HIS A 130 -20.78 -2.97 0.74
C HIS A 130 -21.99 -3.41 -0.08
N CYS A 131 -22.06 -4.70 -0.36
CA CYS A 131 -23.14 -5.30 -1.11
C CYS A 131 -23.90 -6.26 -0.20
N THR A 132 -25.23 -6.17 -0.17
CA THR A 132 -26.12 -7.05 0.61
C THR A 132 -26.19 -8.48 0.05
N ALA A 133 -25.88 -8.65 -1.24
CA ALA A 133 -25.71 -9.94 -1.90
C ALA A 133 -24.65 -9.82 -3.01
N ARG A 134 -24.35 -10.94 -3.70
CA ARG A 134 -23.24 -11.07 -4.65
C ARG A 134 -23.76 -11.35 -6.06
N PRO A 135 -24.39 -10.38 -6.74
CA PRO A 135 -24.99 -10.61 -8.05
C PRO A 135 -24.02 -11.10 -9.11
N TRP A 136 -22.74 -10.72 -9.03
CA TRP A 136 -21.70 -11.23 -9.91
C TRP A 136 -21.50 -12.76 -9.77
N GLU A 137 -21.80 -13.37 -8.62
CA GLU A 137 -21.69 -14.82 -8.43
C GLU A 137 -22.86 -15.58 -9.07
N PHE A 138 -24.11 -15.13 -8.86
CA PHE A 138 -25.31 -15.88 -9.26
C PHE A 138 -25.96 -15.42 -10.56
N GLU A 139 -25.62 -14.24 -11.08
CA GLU A 139 -26.06 -13.78 -12.41
C GLU A 139 -24.94 -13.90 -13.45
N ASP A 140 -23.70 -13.54 -13.09
CA ASP A 140 -22.56 -13.53 -14.03
C ASP A 140 -21.64 -14.77 -13.91
N GLY A 141 -21.78 -15.56 -12.85
CA GLY A 141 -20.95 -16.75 -12.63
C GLY A 141 -19.50 -16.46 -12.21
N ILE A 142 -19.22 -15.29 -11.66
CA ILE A 142 -17.89 -14.82 -11.30
C ILE A 142 -17.58 -15.16 -9.84
N TYR A 143 -16.55 -15.97 -9.61
CA TYR A 143 -16.13 -16.42 -8.28
C TYR A 143 -14.65 -16.08 -8.03
N GLY A 144 -14.40 -14.95 -7.40
CA GLY A 144 -13.05 -14.41 -7.18
C GLY A 144 -12.37 -13.93 -8.47
N GLY A 145 -11.12 -13.47 -8.36
CA GLY A 145 -10.39 -12.87 -9.48
C GLY A 145 -10.71 -11.39 -9.64
N GLY A 146 -10.57 -10.87 -10.86
CA GLY A 146 -10.86 -9.48 -11.14
C GLY A 146 -11.10 -9.20 -12.63
N SER A 147 -11.87 -8.14 -12.88
CA SER A 147 -12.13 -7.59 -14.21
C SER A 147 -11.25 -6.37 -14.43
N PHE A 148 -10.65 -6.29 -15.62
CA PHE A 148 -9.76 -5.20 -16.03
C PHE A 148 -10.40 -4.45 -17.18
N THR A 149 -10.38 -3.12 -17.11
CA THR A 149 -11.07 -2.24 -18.05
C THR A 149 -10.27 -0.96 -18.28
N ASP A 150 -10.58 -0.28 -19.37
CA ASP A 150 -10.14 1.08 -19.71
C ASP A 150 -10.98 2.19 -19.06
N LEU A 151 -12.05 1.84 -18.36
CA LEU A 151 -12.80 2.77 -17.50
C LEU A 151 -11.94 3.29 -16.34
N ASN A 152 -12.37 4.39 -15.70
CA ASN A 152 -11.63 5.01 -14.61
C ASN A 152 -11.46 4.09 -13.39
N ILE A 153 -12.38 3.13 -13.16
CA ILE A 153 -12.23 2.09 -12.13
C ILE A 153 -10.97 1.21 -12.28
N GLU A 154 -10.43 1.08 -13.49
CA GLU A 154 -9.32 0.19 -13.94
C GLU A 154 -9.51 -1.30 -13.66
N LYS A 155 -9.76 -1.64 -12.39
CA LYS A 155 -9.76 -3.00 -11.84
C LYS A 155 -10.88 -3.14 -10.84
N CYS A 156 -11.79 -4.08 -11.08
CA CYS A 156 -12.74 -4.58 -10.10
C CYS A 156 -12.22 -5.91 -9.56
N TRP A 157 -12.12 -6.07 -8.23
CA TRP A 157 -11.67 -7.32 -7.60
C TRP A 157 -12.78 -7.98 -6.79
N TYR A 158 -13.07 -9.23 -7.16
CA TYR A 158 -14.13 -10.02 -6.54
C TYR A 158 -13.62 -10.77 -5.31
N PRO A 159 -14.38 -10.79 -4.21
CA PRO A 159 -14.10 -11.64 -3.07
C PRO A 159 -13.98 -13.12 -3.49
N ASN A 160 -12.97 -13.80 -2.95
CA ASN A 160 -12.71 -15.22 -3.22
C ASN A 160 -13.01 -16.13 -2.01
N ASP A 161 -13.69 -15.62 -0.99
CA ASP A 161 -14.15 -16.37 0.18
C ASP A 161 -15.16 -17.47 -0.17
N ASN A 162 -16.00 -17.26 -1.20
CA ASN A 162 -16.92 -18.26 -1.73
C ASN A 162 -16.40 -19.01 -2.97
N ALA A 163 -15.15 -18.81 -3.39
CA ALA A 163 -14.64 -19.39 -4.64
C ALA A 163 -13.98 -20.77 -4.43
N ARG A 164 -14.37 -21.79 -5.20
CA ARG A 164 -13.75 -23.12 -5.26
C ARG A 164 -13.41 -23.50 -6.69
N LEU A 165 -12.20 -23.99 -6.91
CA LEU A 165 -11.78 -24.55 -8.19
C LEU A 165 -12.32 -25.98 -8.33
N VAL A 166 -12.99 -26.28 -9.45
CA VAL A 166 -13.46 -27.61 -9.81
C VAL A 166 -12.91 -27.96 -11.20
N GLY A 167 -12.58 -29.23 -11.42
CA GLY A 167 -11.94 -29.73 -12.65
C GLY A 167 -10.44 -30.00 -12.49
N THR A 168 -9.91 -30.90 -13.30
CA THR A 168 -8.46 -31.19 -13.43
C THR A 168 -7.85 -30.32 -14.54
N VAL A 169 -6.52 -30.26 -14.62
CA VAL A 169 -5.79 -29.53 -15.68
C VAL A 169 -6.20 -29.99 -17.09
N SER A 170 -6.70 -31.21 -17.23
CA SER A 170 -7.24 -31.78 -18.48
C SER A 170 -8.62 -31.24 -18.88
N ASP A 171 -9.40 -30.69 -17.94
CA ASP A 171 -10.85 -30.49 -18.08
C ASP A 171 -11.25 -29.01 -18.00
N GLU A 172 -10.33 -28.08 -18.29
CA GLU A 172 -10.55 -26.63 -18.19
C GLU A 172 -11.10 -26.20 -16.80
N PRO A 173 -10.24 -26.04 -15.80
CA PRO A 173 -10.69 -25.83 -14.42
C PRO A 173 -11.52 -24.54 -14.28
N CYS A 174 -12.69 -24.65 -13.65
CA CYS A 174 -13.64 -23.57 -13.48
C CYS A 174 -13.80 -23.19 -11.99
N TRP A 175 -14.07 -21.91 -11.74
CA TRP A 175 -14.36 -21.41 -10.40
C TRP A 175 -15.87 -21.44 -10.17
N VAL A 176 -16.30 -22.02 -9.06
CA VAL A 176 -17.71 -22.14 -8.67
C VAL A 176 -17.91 -21.74 -7.21
N ALA A 177 -19.16 -21.55 -6.81
CA ALA A 177 -19.54 -21.34 -5.41
C ALA A 177 -19.08 -22.52 -4.53
N ARG A 178 -18.50 -22.22 -3.37
CA ARG A 178 -18.33 -23.19 -2.28
C ARG A 178 -19.67 -23.54 -1.68
N ASN A 179 -20.50 -22.53 -1.47
CA ASN A 179 -21.87 -22.66 -0.98
C ASN A 179 -22.72 -21.55 -1.63
N PRO A 180 -23.74 -21.89 -2.44
CA PRO A 180 -24.64 -20.92 -3.08
C PRO A 180 -25.34 -19.97 -2.10
N GLU A 181 -25.55 -20.39 -0.84
CA GLU A 181 -26.14 -19.51 0.17
C GLU A 181 -25.23 -18.33 0.54
N ILE A 182 -23.91 -18.48 0.42
CA ILE A 182 -22.96 -17.39 0.67
C ILE A 182 -23.09 -16.31 -0.42
N SER A 183 -23.49 -16.67 -1.65
CA SER A 183 -23.77 -15.72 -2.73
C SER A 183 -24.93 -14.76 -2.41
N ARG A 184 -25.79 -15.12 -1.45
CA ARG A 184 -26.90 -14.30 -0.96
C ARG A 184 -26.58 -13.53 0.32
N GLN A 185 -25.34 -13.57 0.79
CA GLN A 185 -24.90 -12.89 2.01
C GLN A 185 -24.12 -11.62 1.70
N PRO A 186 -24.12 -10.64 2.64
CA PRO A 186 -23.36 -9.42 2.49
C PRO A 186 -21.85 -9.64 2.31
N THR A 187 -21.20 -8.73 1.59
CA THR A 187 -19.74 -8.72 1.41
C THR A 187 -19.24 -7.35 0.94
N ALA A 188 -17.92 -7.14 1.04
CA ALA A 188 -17.26 -5.98 0.48
C ALA A 188 -16.69 -6.32 -0.91
N LEU A 189 -17.17 -5.65 -1.96
CA LEU A 189 -16.59 -5.68 -3.30
C LEU A 189 -15.54 -4.57 -3.41
N THR A 190 -14.34 -4.89 -3.90
CA THR A 190 -13.39 -3.85 -4.33
C THR A 190 -13.78 -3.42 -5.73
N ALA A 191 -14.77 -2.55 -5.82
CA ALA A 191 -15.36 -2.06 -7.06
C ALA A 191 -14.30 -1.39 -7.96
N ALA A 192 -13.44 -0.57 -7.38
CA ALA A 192 -12.38 0.10 -8.13
C ALA A 192 -11.05 0.01 -7.40
N TYR A 193 -9.98 -0.25 -8.16
CA TYR A 193 -8.62 -0.10 -7.71
C TYR A 193 -7.79 0.65 -8.75
N ARG A 194 -7.71 1.96 -8.54
CA ARG A 194 -7.15 2.95 -9.46
C ARG A 194 -5.72 3.26 -9.07
N TRP A 195 -4.84 3.36 -10.07
CA TRP A 195 -3.48 3.83 -9.88
C TRP A 195 -3.18 5.08 -10.70
N GLU A 196 -2.11 5.75 -10.29
CA GLU A 196 -1.48 6.87 -10.96
C GLU A 196 -2.47 7.95 -11.47
N ARG A 197 -2.62 8.07 -12.80
CA ARG A 197 -3.42 9.12 -13.42
C ARG A 197 -4.88 9.03 -12.98
N ASN A 198 -5.46 7.84 -12.97
CA ASN A 198 -6.86 7.66 -12.61
C ASN A 198 -7.09 7.93 -11.12
N ALA A 199 -6.16 7.52 -10.25
CA ALA A 199 -6.22 7.85 -8.83
C ALA A 199 -6.14 9.37 -8.57
N ARG A 200 -5.25 10.10 -9.26
CA ARG A 200 -5.13 11.56 -9.14
C ARG A 200 -6.32 12.32 -9.72
N THR A 201 -6.87 11.87 -10.84
CA THR A 201 -8.10 12.47 -11.36
C THR A 201 -9.26 12.23 -10.40
N PHE A 202 -9.37 11.02 -9.85
CA PHE A 202 -10.40 10.65 -8.90
C PHE A 202 -10.31 11.44 -7.58
N SER A 203 -9.11 11.72 -7.07
CA SER A 203 -8.93 12.53 -5.85
C SER A 203 -9.29 14.01 -6.02
N ASN A 204 -9.43 14.50 -7.26
CA ASN A 204 -9.88 15.88 -7.51
C ASN A 204 -11.40 16.02 -7.62
N LEU A 205 -12.15 14.91 -7.60
CA LEU A 205 -13.61 14.91 -7.62
C LEU A 205 -14.18 15.13 -6.23
N GLU A 206 -15.38 15.70 -6.14
CA GLU A 206 -16.17 15.72 -4.90
C GLU A 206 -16.69 14.31 -4.57
N GLU A 207 -17.02 14.05 -3.31
CA GLU A 207 -17.43 12.71 -2.84
C GLU A 207 -18.67 12.15 -3.56
N SER A 208 -19.65 13.01 -3.87
CA SER A 208 -20.83 12.63 -4.65
C SER A 208 -20.45 12.17 -6.06
N ASP A 209 -19.55 12.90 -6.71
CA ASP A 209 -19.14 12.64 -8.08
C ASP A 209 -18.27 11.39 -8.15
N ARG A 210 -17.42 11.14 -7.13
CA ARG A 210 -16.68 9.88 -6.96
C ARG A 210 -17.62 8.68 -6.87
N THR A 211 -18.70 8.84 -6.11
CA THR A 211 -19.72 7.81 -5.91
C THR A 211 -20.49 7.55 -7.20
N GLU A 212 -21.02 8.60 -7.84
CA GLU A 212 -21.80 8.49 -9.08
C GLU A 212 -20.96 7.89 -10.21
N LEU A 213 -19.73 8.38 -10.41
CA LEU A 213 -18.81 7.85 -11.42
C LEU A 213 -18.53 6.37 -11.20
N THR A 214 -18.16 5.97 -9.98
CA THR A 214 -17.83 4.57 -9.70
C THR A 214 -19.04 3.67 -9.88
N LEU A 215 -20.21 4.08 -9.40
CA LEU A 215 -21.44 3.29 -9.55
C LEU A 215 -21.83 3.16 -11.03
N HIS A 216 -21.73 4.24 -11.81
CA HIS A 216 -21.99 4.23 -13.24
C HIS A 216 -21.06 3.26 -13.99
N GLU A 217 -19.76 3.27 -13.69
CA GLU A 217 -18.78 2.39 -14.33
C GLU A 217 -18.98 0.93 -13.92
N ILE A 218 -19.31 0.65 -12.65
CA ILE A 218 -19.57 -0.72 -12.20
C ILE A 218 -20.84 -1.28 -12.83
N LYS A 219 -21.87 -0.47 -13.09
CA LYS A 219 -23.06 -0.92 -13.83
C LYS A 219 -22.75 -1.38 -15.25
N GLN A 220 -21.65 -0.92 -15.84
CA GLN A 220 -21.23 -1.42 -17.15
C GLN A 220 -20.64 -2.83 -17.06
N LEU A 221 -20.09 -3.21 -15.90
CA LEU A 221 -19.65 -4.58 -15.61
C LEU A 221 -20.80 -5.46 -15.09
N HIS A 222 -21.62 -4.93 -14.20
CA HIS A 222 -22.72 -5.62 -13.51
C HIS A 222 -23.99 -4.75 -13.51
N PRO A 223 -24.80 -4.75 -14.58
CA PRO A 223 -26.01 -3.92 -14.70
C PRO A 223 -27.03 -4.09 -13.55
N GLN A 224 -27.02 -5.26 -12.92
CA GLN A 224 -27.91 -5.69 -11.85
C GLN A 224 -27.47 -5.25 -10.44
N ILE A 225 -26.29 -4.62 -10.28
CA ILE A 225 -25.69 -4.47 -8.95
C ILE A 225 -26.42 -3.47 -8.04
N ASP A 226 -27.13 -2.51 -8.63
CA ASP A 226 -27.66 -1.33 -7.95
C ASP A 226 -28.52 -1.63 -6.72
N PRO A 227 -29.50 -2.57 -6.79
CA PRO A 227 -30.34 -2.90 -5.65
C PRO A 227 -29.58 -3.54 -4.48
N TYR A 228 -28.34 -3.96 -4.70
CA TYR A 228 -27.55 -4.68 -3.72
C TYR A 228 -26.52 -3.79 -3.00
N VAL A 229 -26.24 -2.57 -3.47
CA VAL A 229 -25.27 -1.67 -2.84
C VAL A 229 -25.96 -0.77 -1.82
N ASP A 230 -25.53 -0.82 -0.56
CA ASP A 230 -26.07 -0.01 0.53
C ASP A 230 -25.04 0.95 1.16
N GLU A 231 -23.75 0.72 0.96
CA GLU A 231 -22.66 1.62 1.41
C GLU A 231 -21.51 1.64 0.40
N ILE A 232 -20.90 2.81 0.23
CA ILE A 232 -19.74 3.04 -0.64
C ILE A 232 -18.68 3.79 0.15
N VAL A 233 -17.45 3.25 0.15
CA VAL A 233 -16.31 3.85 0.86
C VAL A 233 -15.16 4.09 -0.11
N HIS A 234 -14.59 5.29 -0.08
CA HIS A 234 -13.42 5.66 -0.87
C HIS A 234 -12.17 5.73 0.01
N CYS A 235 -11.15 4.98 -0.34
CA CYS A 235 -9.84 5.02 0.32
C CYS A 235 -8.81 5.59 -0.65
N ILE A 236 -8.38 6.83 -0.44
CA ILE A 236 -7.44 7.54 -1.32
C ILE A 236 -6.14 7.79 -0.56
N TRP A 237 -5.05 7.13 -0.97
CA TRP A 237 -3.77 7.18 -0.26
C TRP A 237 -3.12 8.58 -0.30
N ASP A 238 -3.40 9.36 -1.35
CA ASP A 238 -2.86 10.72 -1.47
C ASP A 238 -3.45 11.69 -0.43
N GLU A 239 -4.69 11.44 0.00
CA GLU A 239 -5.42 12.25 1.00
C GLU A 239 -5.02 11.86 2.45
N GLN A 240 -4.39 10.70 2.64
CA GLN A 240 -3.89 10.24 3.94
C GLN A 240 -2.59 10.96 4.30
N THR A 241 -2.72 12.19 4.78
CA THR A 241 -1.55 13.04 5.13
C THR A 241 -0.72 12.50 6.30
N GLU A 242 -1.27 11.57 7.08
CA GLU A 242 -0.59 10.86 8.17
C GLU A 242 -0.78 9.34 8.00
N PRO A 243 0.29 8.52 7.89
CA PRO A 243 1.70 8.86 8.06
C PRO A 243 2.40 9.37 6.80
N GLY A 244 1.73 9.55 5.65
CA GLY A 244 2.33 10.19 4.47
C GLY A 244 1.48 10.13 3.22
N SER A 245 1.53 11.20 2.42
CA SER A 245 0.78 11.34 1.17
C SER A 245 1.37 10.43 0.08
N GLY A 246 0.58 9.45 -0.35
CA GLY A 246 0.93 8.50 -1.41
C GLY A 246 0.91 7.04 -0.94
N SER A 247 0.87 6.11 -1.91
CA SER A 247 0.67 4.69 -1.67
C SER A 247 1.97 3.94 -1.32
N TYR A 248 2.98 4.01 -2.19
CA TYR A 248 4.27 3.35 -2.04
C TYR A 248 5.33 4.03 -2.89
N ALA A 249 6.61 3.78 -2.60
CA ALA A 249 7.73 4.34 -3.35
C ALA A 249 7.69 3.93 -4.83
N PHE A 250 7.73 4.92 -5.70
CA PHE A 250 7.66 4.75 -7.14
C PHE A 250 8.84 5.43 -7.81
N PHE A 251 9.73 4.63 -8.40
CA PHE A 251 10.98 5.12 -8.97
C PHE A 251 10.82 5.34 -10.47
N ALA A 252 11.00 6.58 -10.90
CA ALA A 252 11.11 6.91 -12.31
C ALA A 252 12.45 6.40 -12.89
N PRO A 253 12.60 6.38 -14.23
CA PRO A 253 13.85 6.01 -14.88
C PRO A 253 15.07 6.77 -14.33
N GLY A 254 16.05 6.03 -13.81
CA GLY A 254 17.29 6.55 -13.23
C GLY A 254 17.23 6.88 -11.72
N ASP A 255 16.04 6.92 -11.11
CA ASP A 255 15.91 7.27 -9.68
C ASP A 255 16.57 6.25 -8.76
N ARG A 256 16.60 4.98 -9.15
CA ARG A 256 17.26 3.93 -8.35
C ARG A 256 18.74 4.19 -8.15
N GLU A 257 19.44 4.53 -9.23
CA GLU A 257 20.87 4.85 -9.17
C GLU A 257 21.12 6.16 -8.41
N LYS A 258 20.22 7.13 -8.57
CA LYS A 258 20.33 8.44 -7.92
C LYS A 258 20.06 8.41 -6.43
N PHE A 259 19.06 7.64 -5.97
CA PHE A 259 18.49 7.79 -4.63
C PHE A 259 18.70 6.58 -3.72
N GLN A 260 18.61 5.34 -4.23
CA GLN A 260 18.54 4.13 -3.39
C GLN A 260 19.67 4.06 -2.37
N ARG A 261 20.90 4.34 -2.80
CA ARG A 261 22.08 4.27 -1.94
C ARG A 261 22.00 5.25 -0.76
N TRP A 262 21.40 6.41 -0.95
CA TRP A 262 21.41 7.49 0.03
C TRP A 262 20.26 7.39 1.03
N LEU A 263 19.10 6.90 0.60
CA LEU A 263 17.88 6.83 1.43
C LEU A 263 18.12 6.02 2.72
N GLY A 264 18.83 4.90 2.62
CA GLY A 264 19.03 3.96 3.72
C GLY A 264 20.32 4.14 4.52
N LEU A 265 21.11 5.20 4.28
CA LEU A 265 22.37 5.38 5.02
C LEU A 265 22.08 5.71 6.49
N PRO A 266 22.74 5.04 7.45
CA PRO A 266 22.64 5.41 8.85
C PRO A 266 23.20 6.80 9.10
N TYR A 267 22.68 7.45 10.13
CA TYR A 267 23.00 8.83 10.47
C TYR A 267 23.35 8.99 11.96
N PRO A 268 24.39 9.79 12.31
CA PRO A 268 25.50 10.20 11.46
C PRO A 268 26.28 9.00 10.92
N GLN A 269 26.97 9.13 9.78
CA GLN A 269 27.67 8.00 9.15
C GLN A 269 28.86 7.48 9.97
N GLU A 270 29.56 8.38 10.67
CA GLU A 270 30.75 8.03 11.46
C GLU A 270 30.41 7.41 12.81
N SER A 271 29.25 7.78 13.37
CA SER A 271 28.72 7.22 14.62
C SER A 271 27.22 7.02 14.50
N PRO A 272 26.78 5.93 13.83
CA PRO A 272 25.37 5.65 13.61
C PRO A 272 24.54 5.66 14.90
N ARG A 273 23.45 6.44 14.88
CA ARG A 273 22.44 6.50 15.94
C ARG A 273 21.02 6.41 15.38
N VAL A 274 20.82 6.85 14.15
CA VAL A 274 19.56 6.72 13.41
C VAL A 274 19.79 5.75 12.24
N PHE A 275 18.96 4.72 12.19
CA PHE A 275 18.91 3.73 11.12
C PHE A 275 17.58 3.87 10.40
N PHE A 276 17.51 3.54 9.11
CA PHE A 276 16.29 3.70 8.32
C PHE A 276 15.77 2.34 7.86
N ALA A 277 14.46 2.17 7.89
CA ALA A 277 13.75 0.98 7.42
C ALA A 277 12.44 1.38 6.75
N GLY A 278 11.89 0.51 5.91
CA GLY A 278 10.63 0.76 5.21
C GLY A 278 10.63 0.18 3.81
N GLU A 279 9.44 0.03 3.24
CA GLU A 279 9.27 -0.55 1.90
C GLU A 279 10.04 0.24 0.82
N HIS A 280 10.14 1.57 1.00
CA HIS A 280 10.87 2.48 0.12
C HIS A 280 12.40 2.28 0.09
N LEU A 281 12.94 1.45 0.98
CA LEU A 281 14.35 1.05 0.99
C LEU A 281 14.57 -0.35 0.42
N ALA A 282 13.49 -1.10 0.17
CA ALA A 282 13.55 -2.45 -0.34
C ALA A 282 13.90 -2.45 -1.83
N ILE A 283 14.28 -3.62 -2.35
CA ILE A 283 14.46 -3.82 -3.80
C ILE A 283 13.11 -3.87 -4.51
N ASN A 284 12.09 -4.42 -3.83
CA ASN A 284 10.74 -4.60 -4.30
C ASN A 284 9.79 -3.74 -3.45
N HIS A 285 9.39 -2.59 -3.99
CA HIS A 285 8.49 -1.65 -3.35
C HIS A 285 7.06 -2.21 -3.25
N ALA A 286 6.15 -1.46 -2.63
CA ALA A 286 4.75 -1.83 -2.44
C ALA A 286 4.54 -3.18 -1.70
N SER A 287 5.52 -3.61 -0.90
CA SER A 287 5.51 -4.95 -0.30
C SER A 287 5.78 -4.95 1.20
N ILE A 288 4.94 -5.70 1.94
CA ILE A 288 5.16 -5.99 3.37
C ILE A 288 6.49 -6.72 3.57
N GLN A 289 6.82 -7.63 2.65
CA GLN A 289 8.10 -8.36 2.67
C GLN A 289 9.29 -7.39 2.64
N GLY A 290 9.26 -6.37 1.77
CA GLY A 290 10.30 -5.36 1.69
C GLY A 290 10.43 -4.54 2.98
N ALA A 291 9.31 -4.15 3.58
CA ALA A 291 9.30 -3.47 4.87
C ALA A 291 9.92 -4.33 5.99
N ILE A 292 9.58 -5.63 6.06
CA ILE A 292 10.14 -6.57 7.05
C ILE A 292 11.63 -6.77 6.83
N GLN A 293 12.07 -6.99 5.58
CA GLN A 293 13.47 -7.21 5.25
C GLN A 293 14.36 -6.02 5.64
N THR A 294 13.89 -4.81 5.35
CA THR A 294 14.64 -3.58 5.68
C THR A 294 14.64 -3.32 7.19
N ALA A 295 13.56 -3.64 7.91
CA ALA A 295 13.53 -3.57 9.38
C ALA A 295 14.53 -4.55 10.03
N ILE A 296 14.62 -5.78 9.53
CA ILE A 296 15.60 -6.77 9.97
C ILE A 296 17.03 -6.27 9.69
N ALA A 297 17.28 -5.74 8.49
CA ALA A 297 18.59 -5.19 8.12
C ALA A 297 19.01 -4.03 9.03
N ALA A 298 18.12 -3.06 9.26
CA ALA A 298 18.38 -1.94 10.17
C ALA A 298 18.66 -2.39 11.61
N THR A 299 17.93 -3.41 12.09
CA THR A 299 18.17 -3.99 13.42
C THR A 299 19.54 -4.66 13.51
N ILE A 300 19.92 -5.44 12.49
CA ILE A 300 21.24 -6.07 12.41
C ILE A 300 22.34 -5.01 12.38
N ASP A 301 22.16 -3.93 11.62
CA ASP A 301 23.14 -2.86 11.53
C ASP A 301 23.27 -2.10 12.85
N TYR A 302 22.17 -1.83 13.56
CA TYR A 302 22.22 -1.30 14.93
C TYR A 302 23.04 -2.22 15.85
N LEU A 303 22.76 -3.53 15.85
CA LEU A 303 23.46 -4.48 16.73
C LEU A 303 24.96 -4.59 16.45
N LYS A 304 25.41 -4.32 15.22
CA LYS A 304 26.85 -4.29 14.86
C LYS A 304 27.56 -3.03 15.34
N HIS A 305 26.84 -1.94 15.57
CA HIS A 305 27.38 -0.64 15.99
C HIS A 305 27.16 -0.35 17.48
N ARG A 306 26.57 -1.30 18.22
CA ARG A 306 26.38 -1.23 19.67
C ARG A 306 27.67 -1.55 20.43
#